data_AF-A0A7C4YWT9-F1
#
_entry.id   AF-A0A7C4YWT9-F1
#
_cell.length_a   1.000
_cell.length_b   1.000
_cell.length_c   1.000
_cell.angle_alpha   90.00
_cell.angle_beta   90.00
_cell.angle_gamma   90.00
#
_symmetry.space_group_name_H-M   'P 1'
#
loop_
_entity.id
_entity.type
_entity.pdbx_description
1 polymer ?
#
loop_
_entity_poly.entity_id
_entity_poly.type
_entity_poly.pdbx_seq_one_letter_code
_entity_poly.pdbx_strand_id
1 'polypeptide(L)' 'GGGKFCQECGKPLAAEKFCKNCGAKMDADAKFCAECGTKQ' A
#
# COMPACT_ATOMS: atom_id res chain seq x y z
N GLY A 1 8.31 -3.51 17.02
CA GLY A 1 8.55 -3.36 15.57
C GLY A 1 7.27 -3.66 14.84
N GLY A 2 6.81 -2.74 13.99
CA GLY A 2 5.51 -2.85 13.29
C GLY A 2 5.47 -4.04 12.35
N GLY A 3 4.74 -5.09 12.75
CA GLY A 3 4.58 -6.31 11.97
C GLY A 3 3.69 -6.04 10.76
N LYS A 4 4.27 -6.14 9.55
CA LYS A 4 3.55 -6.07 8.27
C LYS A 4 2.84 -7.39 7.92
N PHE A 5 2.72 -8.29 8.88
CA PHE A 5 2.27 -9.66 8.68
C PHE A 5 1.39 -10.08 9.86
N CYS A 6 0.31 -10.80 9.57
CA CYS A 6 -0.56 -11.37 10.59
C CYS A 6 0.19 -12.50 11.31
N GLN A 7 0.26 -12.44 12.64
CA GLN A 7 1.01 -13.42 13.44
C GLN A 7 0.32 -14.80 13.55
N GLU A 8 -0.95 -14.91 13.14
CA GLU A 8 -1.68 -16.18 13.17
C GLU A 8 -1.65 -16.95 11.84
N CYS A 9 -1.52 -16.27 10.70
CA CYS A 9 -1.59 -16.92 9.38
C CYS A 9 -0.41 -16.60 8.45
N GLY A 10 0.51 -15.71 8.85
CA GLY A 10 1.69 -15.34 8.08
C GLY A 10 1.43 -14.53 6.81
N LYS A 11 0.16 -14.22 6.50
CA LYS A 11 -0.19 -13.39 5.34
C LYS A 11 0.25 -11.95 5.58
N PRO A 12 0.77 -11.24 4.56
CA PRO A 12 1.01 -9.81 4.67
C PRO A 12 -0.33 -9.15 5.01
N LEU A 13 -0.36 -8.33 6.06
CA LEU A 13 -1.41 -7.32 6.13
C LEU A 13 -1.12 -6.44 4.94
N ALA A 14 -1.86 -6.64 3.84
CA ALA A 14 -1.77 -5.81 2.66
C ALA A 14 -1.92 -4.37 3.16
N ALA A 15 -0.81 -3.65 3.25
CA ALA A 15 -0.78 -2.30 3.75
C ALA A 15 -1.30 -1.43 2.61
N GLU A 16 -2.61 -1.37 2.49
CA GLU A 16 -3.29 -0.52 1.54
C GLU A 16 -2.83 0.91 1.84
N LYS A 17 -2.17 1.53 0.86
CA LYS A 17 -1.67 2.91 0.98
C LYS A 17 -2.48 3.81 0.06
N PHE A 18 -2.49 5.10 0.34
CA PHE A 18 -3.23 6.07 -0.47
C PHE A 18 -2.26 7.00 -1.20
N CYS A 19 -2.64 7.42 -2.40
CA CYS A 19 -1.86 8.33 -3.20
C CYS A 19 -1.75 9.68 -2.48
N LYS A 20 -0.53 10.15 -2.21
CA LYS A 20 -0.29 11.46 -1.58
C LYS A 20 -0.71 12.67 -2.42
N ASN A 21 -1.03 12.46 -3.70
CA ASN A 21 -1.41 13.54 -4.62
C ASN A 21 -2.93 13.57 -4.89
N CYS A 22 -3.56 12.42 -5.17
CA CYS A 22 -4.98 12.36 -5.50
C CYS A 22 -5.85 11.60 -4.48
N GLY A 23 -5.25 10.96 -3.47
CA GLY A 23 -5.98 10.18 -2.46
C GLY A 23 -6.47 8.80 -2.93
N ALA A 24 -6.19 8.40 -4.17
CA ALA A 24 -6.56 7.08 -4.67
C ALA A 24 -5.95 5.94 -3.85
N LYS A 25 -6.72 4.87 -3.65
CA LYS A 25 -6.23 3.64 -3.00
C LYS A 25 -5.19 2.95 -3.89
N MET A 26 -4.12 2.46 -3.28
CA MET A 26 -2.99 1.85 -3.96
C MET A 26 -2.48 0.64 -3.20
N ASP A 27 -1.98 -0.35 -3.95
CA ASP A 27 -1.24 -1.47 -3.39
C ASP A 27 0.02 -1.00 -2.63
N ALA A 28 0.37 -1.75 -1.59
CA ALA A 28 1.56 -1.50 -0.77
C ALA A 28 2.83 -1.40 -1.62
N ASP A 29 2.93 -2.25 -2.63
CA ASP A 29 4.08 -2.40 -3.53
C ASP A 29 4.02 -1.48 -4.78
N ALA A 30 2.93 -0.73 -4.97
CA ALA A 30 2.79 0.14 -6.12
C ALA A 30 3.78 1.32 -6.07
N LYS A 31 4.64 1.42 -7.10
CA LYS A 31 5.65 2.48 -7.24
C LYS A 31 5.06 3.80 -7.78
N PHE A 32 3.96 3.71 -8.53
CA PHE A 32 3.29 4.84 -9.17
C PHE A 32 1.79 4.71 -9.01
N CYS A 33 1.09 5.84 -8.93
CA CYS A 33 -0.37 5.85 -8.88
C CYS A 33 -0.94 5.43 -10.24
N ALA A 34 -1.78 4.40 -10.26
CA ALA A 34 -2.46 3.97 -11.47
C ALA A 34 -3.49 5.02 -11.96
N GLU A 35 -4.04 5.82 -11.04
CA GLU A 35 -5.05 6.84 -11.36
C GLU A 35 -4.42 8.13 -11.92
N CYS A 36 -3.38 8.67 -11.28
CA CYS A 36 -2.81 9.97 -11.65
C CYS A 36 -1.36 9.94 -12.14
N GLY A 37 -0.71 8.77 -12.15
CA GLY A 37 0.69 8.61 -12.58
C GLY A 37 1.75 9.11 -11.57
N THR A 38 1.35 9.73 -10.46
CA THR A 38 2.30 10.27 -9.46
C THR A 38 3.08 9.16 -8.77
N LYS A 39 4.41 9.30 -8.73
CA LYS A 39 5.32 8.42 -8.00
C LYS A 39 5.07 8.46 -6.48
N GLN A 40 4.88 7.29 -5.86
CA GLN A 40 4.57 7.18 -4.43
C GLN A 40 5.80 7.02 -3.56
#